data_AF-A0A2G1VS23-F1
#
_entry.id   AF-A0A2G1VS23-F1
#
_cell.length_a   1.000
_cell.length_b   1.000
_cell.length_c   1.000
_cell.angle_alpha   90.00
_cell.angle_beta   90.00
_cell.angle_gamma   90.00
#
_symmetry.space_group_name_H-M   'P 1'
#
loop_
_entity.id
_entity.type
_entity.pdbx_description
1 polymer ?
#
loop_
_entity_poly.entity_id
_entity_poly.type
_entity_poly.pdbx_seq_one_letter_code
_entity_poly.pdbx_strand_id
1 'polypeptide(L)'
;MNLKALIGFIRVFVGILFIISGFIKLNDPVGFSFKLQEYFGPDVLNLEFLSPFALGLAIILVIVELVLGVALIIGYYKRLTLWLLLLMILFFTFLTFYSAYFNKVTDCGCFGDALPLTPWQSFTKDVILLILIVFLFINIKYIQPFFTNFGRSIIIFATFIACLSFGYYVLMHLPLIDFRAYKVGTNIAEGMEIPDGAPVDVFDYNWKFKVNGEEKVFTTQGDYPTVEGEFIGVDTELVTKGYVPPVHDFTIEKDGEDYAEEFLNTPNLIVIVAYDLSKTEWNGWPAVKSLTNDAIRRGYQVIGLTASGVDDVNSLKLKQEINFDFYFTDATTLKTIVRSNPGILKLNNGTIIQKKHWNDAEEIELEKLPTAKLDLDFNLKFQLDSITRLDNLYRPLIQESDPAKRKALADELGIPEEDYTGDLWKKQRMLDTTNLQRIKRLIERYGYPGKSLVGEPTNLVALEVIAHNPGEVEEYLDVLKKAAEKGEIPMTQVAILEDKHLMMQDKEQIYGTQAQITAENGFFIWPVTNPETLNERRKAAGFKRTIEEYVADLMGKDAQFKALKLSEIKRL
;
A
#
# COMPACT_ATOMS: atom_id res chain seq x y z
N MET A 1 30.43 -44.05 -22.53
CA MET A 1 29.79 -43.13 -23.50
C MET A 1 30.86 -42.59 -24.44
N ASN A 2 30.66 -42.60 -25.78
CA ASN A 2 31.62 -42.01 -26.72
C ASN A 2 31.74 -40.49 -26.46
N LEU A 3 32.95 -39.91 -26.55
CA LEU A 3 33.21 -38.47 -26.34
C LEU A 3 32.23 -37.58 -27.13
N LYS A 4 31.87 -37.96 -28.36
CA LYS A 4 30.87 -37.24 -29.17
C LYS A 4 29.47 -37.26 -28.54
N ALA A 5 29.05 -38.40 -28.00
CA ALA A 5 27.75 -38.55 -27.34
C ALA A 5 27.71 -37.77 -26.02
N LEU A 6 28.81 -37.78 -25.25
CA LEU A 6 28.95 -36.98 -24.03
C LEU A 6 28.84 -35.48 -24.32
N ILE A 7 29.54 -34.97 -25.34
CA ILE A 7 29.47 -33.57 -25.74
C ILE A 7 28.08 -33.20 -26.24
N GLY A 8 27.42 -34.08 -26.99
CA GLY A 8 26.03 -33.90 -27.42
C GLY A 8 25.08 -33.78 -26.24
N PHE A 9 25.21 -34.67 -25.25
CA PHE A 9 24.43 -34.62 -24.02
C PHE A 9 24.68 -33.33 -23.23
N ILE A 10 25.94 -33.00 -22.92
CA ILE A 10 26.29 -31.79 -22.15
C ILE A 10 25.79 -30.53 -22.86
N ARG A 11 25.94 -30.45 -24.18
CA ARG A 11 25.43 -29.34 -24.99
C ARG A 11 23.93 -29.15 -24.84
N VAL A 12 23.15 -30.23 -24.95
CA VAL A 12 21.70 -30.18 -24.82
C VAL A 12 21.32 -29.83 -23.39
N PHE A 13 21.95 -30.45 -22.40
CA PHE A 13 21.72 -30.19 -20.98
C PHE A 13 22.00 -28.72 -20.60
N VAL A 14 23.18 -28.21 -20.93
CA VAL A 14 23.54 -26.79 -20.69
C VAL A 14 22.59 -25.87 -21.44
N GLY A 15 22.29 -26.16 -22.72
CA GLY A 15 21.35 -25.34 -23.49
C GLY A 15 19.96 -25.28 -22.89
N ILE A 16 19.42 -26.40 -22.40
CA ILE A 16 18.13 -26.48 -21.72
C ILE A 16 18.15 -25.68 -20.43
N LEU A 17 19.21 -25.76 -19.62
CA LEU A 17 19.31 -25.01 -18.38
C LEU A 17 19.28 -23.48 -18.61
N PHE A 18 20.00 -22.98 -19.61
CA PHE A 18 19.96 -21.56 -19.97
C PHE A 18 18.58 -21.15 -20.52
N ILE A 19 17.91 -22.03 -21.28
CA ILE A 19 16.55 -21.76 -21.75
C ILE A 19 15.56 -21.68 -20.58
N ILE A 20 15.61 -22.62 -19.63
CA ILE A 20 14.70 -22.63 -18.48
C ILE A 20 14.97 -21.41 -17.59
N SER A 21 16.24 -21.16 -17.25
CA SER A 21 16.67 -20.01 -16.45
C SER A 21 16.25 -18.68 -17.09
N GLY A 22 16.53 -18.51 -18.38
CA GLY A 22 16.11 -17.32 -19.11
C GLY A 22 14.59 -17.22 -19.26
N PHE A 23 13.86 -18.30 -19.49
CA PHE A 23 12.39 -18.27 -19.57
C PHE A 23 11.75 -17.81 -18.26
N ILE A 24 12.22 -18.32 -17.12
CA ILE A 24 11.66 -17.92 -15.82
C ILE A 24 11.92 -16.44 -15.55
N LYS A 25 13.12 -15.94 -15.84
CA LYS A 25 13.42 -14.50 -15.74
C LYS A 25 12.61 -13.67 -16.75
N LEU A 26 12.31 -14.21 -17.93
CA LEU A 26 11.53 -13.51 -18.95
C LEU A 26 10.04 -13.47 -18.60
N ASN A 27 9.55 -14.45 -17.85
CA ASN A 27 8.21 -14.46 -17.30
C ASN A 27 8.04 -13.35 -16.24
N ASP A 28 9.10 -12.98 -15.52
CA ASP A 28 9.10 -11.87 -14.56
C ASP A 28 10.35 -10.95 -14.68
N PRO A 29 10.42 -10.13 -15.75
CA PRO A 29 11.57 -9.26 -15.98
C PRO A 29 11.61 -8.09 -14.99
N VAL A 30 10.45 -7.71 -14.43
CA VAL A 30 10.35 -6.66 -13.40
C VAL A 30 10.98 -7.14 -12.10
N GLY A 31 10.64 -8.35 -11.64
CA GLY A 31 11.27 -8.96 -10.47
C GLY A 31 12.78 -9.11 -10.65
N PHE A 32 13.24 -9.57 -11.82
CA PHE A 32 14.67 -9.65 -12.10
C PHE A 32 15.35 -8.26 -12.12
N SER A 33 14.65 -7.22 -12.57
CA SER A 33 15.18 -5.85 -12.55
C SER A 33 15.39 -5.32 -11.12
N PHE A 34 14.54 -5.68 -10.16
CA PHE A 34 14.74 -5.31 -8.76
C PHE A 34 16.00 -5.96 -8.18
N LYS A 35 16.27 -7.22 -8.55
CA LYS A 35 17.54 -7.88 -8.18
C LYS A 35 18.75 -7.18 -8.77
N LEU A 36 18.69 -6.73 -10.03
CA LEU A 36 19.77 -5.92 -10.59
C LEU A 36 19.96 -4.59 -9.85
N GLN A 37 18.88 -3.94 -9.41
CA GLN A 37 18.97 -2.71 -8.61
C GLN A 37 19.65 -2.96 -7.25
N GLU A 38 19.37 -4.09 -6.59
CA GLU A 38 20.07 -4.50 -5.35
C GLU A 38 21.58 -4.64 -5.61
N TYR A 39 21.99 -5.28 -6.71
CA TYR A 39 23.41 -5.38 -7.10
C TYR A 39 24.05 -4.02 -7.44
N PHE A 40 23.30 -3.10 -8.03
CA PHE A 40 23.79 -1.76 -8.34
C PHE A 40 23.89 -0.84 -7.12
N GLY A 41 23.29 -1.24 -6.00
CA GLY A 41 23.31 -0.48 -4.75
C GLY A 41 24.73 -0.23 -4.21
N PRO A 42 24.85 0.74 -3.29
CA PRO A 42 26.13 1.20 -2.76
C PRO A 42 26.84 0.11 -1.94
N ASP A 43 26.06 -0.78 -1.32
CA ASP A 43 26.53 -1.89 -0.50
C ASP A 43 27.09 -3.09 -1.27
N VAL A 44 26.96 -3.10 -2.61
CA VAL A 44 27.31 -4.24 -3.46
C VAL A 44 28.33 -3.84 -4.53
N LEU A 45 27.90 -3.24 -5.64
CA LEU A 45 28.81 -2.79 -6.71
C LEU A 45 29.02 -1.28 -6.74
N ASN A 46 28.20 -0.50 -6.04
CA ASN A 46 28.22 0.96 -6.04
C ASN A 46 28.10 1.55 -7.46
N LEU A 47 27.12 1.05 -8.22
CA LEU A 47 26.83 1.42 -9.62
C LEU A 47 25.41 1.99 -9.76
N GLU A 48 24.97 2.82 -8.82
CA GLU A 48 23.59 3.31 -8.75
C GLU A 48 23.11 4.01 -10.04
N PHE A 49 24.03 4.59 -10.81
CA PHE A 49 23.71 5.19 -12.11
C PHE A 49 23.10 4.20 -13.12
N LEU A 50 23.26 2.88 -12.91
CA LEU A 50 22.64 1.83 -13.71
C LEU A 50 21.21 1.47 -13.25
N SER A 51 20.80 1.89 -12.04
CA SER A 51 19.49 1.58 -11.47
C SER A 51 18.29 2.03 -12.35
N PRO A 52 18.31 3.22 -12.99
CA PRO A 52 17.27 3.63 -13.93
C PRO A 52 17.18 2.75 -15.18
N PHE A 53 18.27 2.07 -15.56
CA PHE A 53 18.35 1.21 -16.73
C PHE A 53 18.11 -0.28 -16.40
N ALA A 54 17.88 -0.62 -15.13
CA ALA A 54 17.83 -1.99 -14.66
C ALA A 54 16.79 -2.86 -15.40
N LEU A 55 15.60 -2.33 -15.68
CA LEU A 55 14.57 -3.07 -16.42
C LEU A 55 14.99 -3.36 -17.87
N GLY A 56 15.57 -2.37 -18.56
CA GLY A 56 16.08 -2.55 -19.91
C GLY A 56 17.23 -3.57 -19.96
N LEU A 57 18.16 -3.49 -19.00
CA LEU A 57 19.26 -4.45 -18.85
C LEU A 57 18.76 -5.85 -18.54
N ALA A 58 17.77 -6.00 -17.65
CA ALA A 58 17.13 -7.26 -17.31
C ALA A 58 16.57 -7.94 -18.56
N ILE A 59 15.77 -7.23 -19.36
CA ILE A 59 15.18 -7.75 -20.59
C ILE A 59 16.26 -8.18 -21.59
N ILE A 60 17.26 -7.32 -21.84
CA ILE A 60 18.34 -7.63 -22.79
C ILE A 60 19.11 -8.88 -22.34
N LEU A 61 19.52 -8.93 -21.07
CA LEU A 61 20.31 -10.04 -20.54
C LEU A 61 19.55 -11.37 -20.68
N VAL A 62 18.27 -11.36 -20.34
CA VAL A 62 17.42 -12.55 -20.36
C VAL A 62 17.16 -13.04 -21.78
N ILE A 63 16.90 -12.13 -22.73
CA ILE A 63 16.76 -12.48 -24.14
C ILE A 63 18.06 -13.09 -24.67
N VAL A 64 19.21 -12.50 -24.33
CA VAL A 64 20.52 -13.04 -24.70
C VAL A 64 20.71 -14.44 -24.12
N GLU A 65 20.34 -14.66 -22.85
CA GLU A 65 20.43 -15.97 -22.19
C GLU A 65 19.62 -17.05 -22.93
N LEU A 66 18.36 -16.77 -23.25
CA LEU A 66 17.47 -17.66 -24.01
C LEU A 66 18.00 -17.97 -25.41
N VAL A 67 18.38 -16.91 -26.14
CA VAL A 67 18.89 -17.05 -27.52
C VAL A 67 20.20 -17.83 -27.55
N LEU A 68 21.10 -17.61 -26.58
CA LEU A 68 22.34 -18.38 -26.47
C LEU A 68 22.10 -19.84 -26.09
N GLY A 69 21.12 -20.13 -25.22
CA GLY A 69 20.70 -21.48 -24.91
C GLY A 69 20.22 -22.24 -26.16
N VAL A 70 19.33 -21.63 -26.96
CA VAL A 70 18.87 -22.20 -28.23
C VAL A 70 20.02 -22.32 -29.24
N ALA A 71 20.85 -21.28 -29.37
CA ALA A 71 22.01 -21.27 -30.27
C ALA A 71 23.00 -22.40 -29.95
N LEU A 72 23.22 -22.70 -28.66
CA LEU A 72 24.06 -23.80 -28.22
C LEU A 72 23.44 -25.13 -28.66
N ILE A 73 22.15 -25.36 -28.43
CA ILE A 73 21.45 -26.60 -28.81
C ILE A 73 21.52 -26.81 -30.31
N ILE A 74 21.23 -25.81 -31.15
CA ILE A 74 21.25 -25.98 -32.62
C ILE A 74 22.64 -25.85 -33.25
N GLY A 75 23.63 -25.34 -32.50
CA GLY A 75 25.01 -25.20 -32.95
C GLY A 75 25.21 -24.01 -33.89
N TYR A 76 24.45 -22.94 -33.68
CA TYR A 76 24.56 -21.68 -34.41
C TYR A 76 25.80 -20.93 -33.96
N TYR A 77 26.63 -20.42 -34.90
CA TYR A 77 27.88 -19.70 -34.64
C TYR A 77 28.66 -20.15 -33.38
N LYS A 78 28.89 -21.47 -33.26
CA LYS A 78 29.38 -22.12 -32.03
C LYS A 78 30.55 -21.44 -31.30
N ARG A 79 31.49 -20.82 -32.03
CA ARG A 79 32.61 -20.06 -31.42
C ARG A 79 32.10 -18.85 -30.65
N LEU A 80 31.27 -18.03 -31.30
CA LEU A 80 30.68 -16.85 -30.69
C LEU A 80 29.75 -17.23 -29.53
N THR A 81 28.88 -18.21 -29.73
CA THR A 81 27.94 -18.67 -28.69
C THR A 81 28.66 -19.15 -27.44
N LEU A 82 29.71 -19.97 -27.57
CA LEU A 82 30.45 -20.45 -26.41
C LEU A 82 31.28 -19.34 -25.73
N TRP A 83 31.82 -18.38 -26.48
CA TRP A 83 32.48 -17.21 -25.89
C TRP A 83 31.51 -16.34 -25.09
N LEU A 84 30.33 -16.06 -25.62
CA LEU A 84 29.30 -15.26 -24.94
C LEU A 84 28.76 -15.99 -23.71
N LEU A 85 28.50 -17.30 -23.82
CA LEU A 85 28.12 -18.13 -22.66
C LEU A 85 29.20 -18.14 -21.58
N LEU A 86 30.48 -18.26 -21.97
CA LEU A 86 31.60 -18.24 -21.05
C LEU A 86 31.71 -16.90 -20.32
N LEU A 87 31.61 -15.78 -21.05
CA LEU A 87 31.64 -14.44 -20.46
C LEU A 87 30.48 -14.25 -19.47
N MET A 88 29.28 -14.66 -19.86
CA MET A 88 28.07 -14.49 -19.05
C MET A 88 28.11 -15.37 -17.79
N ILE A 89 28.53 -16.64 -17.90
CA ILE A 89 28.63 -17.51 -16.72
C ILE A 89 29.77 -17.06 -15.79
N LEU A 90 30.89 -16.55 -16.32
CA LEU A 90 31.96 -15.98 -15.48
C LEU A 90 31.46 -14.76 -14.71
N PHE A 91 30.70 -13.88 -15.35
CA PHE A 91 30.08 -12.72 -14.70
C PHE A 91 29.10 -13.15 -13.61
N PHE A 92 28.19 -14.09 -13.88
CA PHE A 92 27.25 -14.58 -12.87
C PHE A 92 27.94 -15.34 -11.73
N THR A 93 28.96 -16.16 -12.04
CA THR A 93 29.77 -16.85 -11.02
C THR A 93 30.43 -15.85 -10.06
N PHE A 94 30.89 -14.71 -10.58
CA PHE A 94 31.44 -13.63 -9.74
C PHE A 94 30.36 -12.99 -8.85
N LEU A 95 29.18 -12.67 -9.40
CA LEU A 95 28.09 -12.09 -8.62
C LEU A 95 27.57 -13.04 -7.55
N THR A 96 27.37 -14.32 -7.88
CA THR A 96 26.89 -15.34 -6.95
C THR A 96 27.93 -15.62 -5.85
N PHE A 97 29.22 -15.63 -6.19
CA PHE A 97 30.30 -15.70 -5.19
C PHE A 97 30.28 -14.51 -4.24
N TYR A 98 30.22 -13.28 -4.78
CA TYR A 98 30.18 -12.06 -3.97
C TYR A 98 29.00 -12.09 -3.00
N SER A 99 27.82 -12.47 -3.50
CA SER A 99 26.60 -12.63 -2.72
C SER A 99 26.77 -13.63 -1.58
N ALA A 100 27.37 -14.79 -1.87
CA ALA A 100 27.56 -15.88 -0.91
C ALA A 100 28.64 -15.59 0.13
N TYR A 101 29.69 -14.87 -0.24
CA TYR A 101 30.81 -14.55 0.64
C TYR A 101 30.50 -13.37 1.58
N PHE A 102 29.85 -12.32 1.07
CA PHE A 102 29.56 -11.10 1.84
C PHE A 102 28.15 -11.06 2.44
N ASN A 103 27.32 -12.10 2.22
CA ASN A 103 25.92 -12.17 2.67
C ASN A 103 25.08 -10.93 2.32
N LYS A 104 25.34 -10.34 1.15
CA LYS A 104 24.72 -9.06 0.73
C LYS A 104 23.38 -9.23 0.03
N VAL A 105 23.20 -10.29 -0.77
CA VAL A 105 21.95 -10.58 -1.48
C VAL A 105 21.56 -12.03 -1.21
N THR A 106 20.33 -12.24 -0.75
CA THR A 106 19.83 -13.54 -0.28
C THR A 106 19.33 -14.43 -1.42
N ASP A 107 18.98 -13.86 -2.58
CA ASP A 107 18.60 -14.58 -3.80
C ASP A 107 19.28 -13.97 -5.02
N CYS A 108 20.10 -14.78 -5.71
CA CYS A 108 20.84 -14.35 -6.89
C CYS A 108 19.98 -14.22 -8.17
N GLY A 109 18.68 -14.55 -8.10
CA GLY A 109 17.70 -14.33 -9.17
C GLY A 109 17.87 -15.22 -10.39
N CYS A 110 18.72 -16.26 -10.34
CA CYS A 110 18.99 -17.11 -11.51
C CYS A 110 17.76 -17.86 -12.03
N PHE A 111 16.88 -18.33 -11.14
CA PHE A 111 15.62 -19.00 -11.48
C PHE A 111 14.40 -18.19 -10.98
N GLY A 112 14.59 -16.91 -10.65
CA GLY A 112 13.57 -16.08 -10.02
C GLY A 112 12.86 -16.77 -8.84
N ASP A 113 11.59 -16.43 -8.65
CA ASP A 113 10.76 -16.96 -7.57
C ASP A 113 10.35 -18.44 -7.79
N ALA A 114 10.67 -19.06 -8.93
CA ALA A 114 10.27 -20.44 -9.22
C ALA A 114 11.06 -21.49 -8.43
N LEU A 115 12.35 -21.22 -8.18
CA LEU A 115 13.26 -22.08 -7.42
C LEU A 115 14.23 -21.19 -6.63
N PRO A 116 13.85 -20.72 -5.42
CA PRO A 116 14.73 -19.92 -4.59
C PRO A 116 15.92 -20.78 -4.16
N LEU A 117 17.12 -20.37 -4.57
CA LEU A 117 18.38 -21.04 -4.25
C LEU A 117 19.16 -20.18 -3.26
N THR A 118 19.75 -20.82 -2.24
CA THR A 118 20.67 -20.10 -1.36
C THR A 118 21.88 -19.59 -2.15
N PRO A 119 22.58 -18.53 -1.68
CA PRO A 119 23.73 -17.99 -2.40
C PRO A 119 24.80 -19.04 -2.74
N TRP A 120 25.10 -19.95 -1.80
CA TRP A 120 26.04 -21.05 -2.00
C TRP A 120 25.55 -22.11 -3.00
N GLN A 121 24.24 -22.39 -3.05
CA GLN A 121 23.66 -23.28 -4.06
C GLN A 121 23.76 -22.66 -5.45
N SER A 122 23.44 -21.36 -5.56
CA SER A 122 23.54 -20.60 -6.80
C SER A 122 24.97 -20.56 -7.34
N PHE A 123 25.95 -20.24 -6.48
CA PHE A 123 27.37 -20.24 -6.83
C PHE A 123 27.85 -21.62 -7.30
N THR A 124 27.52 -22.68 -6.55
CA THR A 124 27.90 -24.06 -6.90
C THR A 124 27.36 -24.46 -8.28
N LYS A 125 26.10 -24.15 -8.55
CA LYS A 125 25.46 -24.39 -9.84
C LYS A 125 26.19 -23.64 -10.97
N ASP A 126 26.55 -22.37 -10.76
CA ASP A 126 27.28 -21.58 -11.76
C ASP A 126 28.69 -22.13 -12.02
N VAL A 127 29.40 -22.61 -10.98
CA VAL A 127 30.70 -23.28 -11.12
C VAL A 127 30.58 -24.58 -11.93
N ILE A 128 29.56 -25.40 -11.66
CA ILE A 128 29.29 -26.62 -12.44
C ILE A 128 29.04 -26.25 -13.91
N LEU A 129 28.20 -25.25 -14.17
CA LEU A 129 27.93 -24.78 -15.53
C LEU A 129 29.19 -24.23 -16.21
N LEU A 130 30.02 -23.49 -15.50
CA LEU A 130 31.30 -22.99 -15.99
C LEU A 130 32.22 -24.15 -16.42
N ILE A 131 32.36 -25.20 -15.60
CA ILE A 131 33.16 -26.38 -15.94
C ILE A 131 32.61 -27.07 -17.21
N LEU A 132 31.29 -27.25 -17.29
CA LEU A 132 30.64 -27.85 -18.46
C LEU A 132 30.83 -27.00 -19.73
N ILE A 133 30.72 -25.67 -19.62
CA ILE A 133 30.93 -24.74 -20.74
C ILE A 133 32.39 -24.75 -21.18
N VAL A 134 33.36 -24.74 -20.26
CA VAL A 134 34.80 -24.87 -20.58
C VAL A 134 35.08 -26.20 -21.27
N PHE A 135 34.47 -27.30 -20.81
CA PHE A 135 34.59 -28.60 -21.46
C PHE A 135 34.06 -28.57 -22.90
N LEU A 136 32.91 -27.94 -23.14
CA LEU A 136 32.36 -27.71 -24.50
C LEU A 136 33.26 -26.80 -25.34
N PHE A 137 33.84 -25.78 -24.73
CA PHE A 137 34.73 -24.80 -25.37
C PHE A 137 36.00 -25.46 -25.91
N ILE A 138 36.68 -26.25 -25.08
CA ILE A 138 37.87 -27.03 -25.50
C ILE A 138 37.51 -28.02 -26.61
N ASN A 139 36.30 -28.60 -26.55
CA ASN A 139 35.85 -29.65 -27.47
C ASN A 139 34.93 -29.14 -28.59
N ILE A 140 35.02 -27.86 -28.95
CA ILE A 140 34.16 -27.18 -29.94
C ILE A 140 34.11 -27.87 -31.32
N LYS A 141 35.15 -28.63 -31.68
CA LYS A 141 35.21 -29.40 -32.93
C LYS A 141 34.13 -30.47 -33.04
N TYR A 142 33.64 -31.00 -31.92
CA TYR A 142 32.62 -32.05 -31.90
C TYR A 142 31.18 -31.50 -31.88
N ILE A 143 31.01 -30.19 -31.73
CA ILE A 143 29.69 -29.56 -31.83
C ILE A 143 29.34 -29.42 -33.32
N GLN A 144 28.45 -30.30 -33.77
CA GLN A 144 27.92 -30.31 -35.12
C GLN A 144 26.57 -29.57 -35.17
N PRO A 145 26.36 -28.69 -36.15
CA PRO A 145 25.11 -27.97 -36.26
C PRO A 145 23.96 -28.93 -36.59
N PHE A 146 22.79 -28.66 -36.01
CA PHE A 146 21.53 -29.22 -36.49
C PHE A 146 20.96 -28.29 -37.57
N PHE A 147 20.27 -28.84 -38.56
CA PHE A 147 19.65 -28.10 -39.68
C PHE A 147 20.64 -27.36 -40.62
N THR A 148 20.10 -26.77 -41.69
CA THR A 148 20.85 -25.94 -42.65
C THR A 148 21.18 -24.56 -42.05
N ASN A 149 22.13 -23.83 -42.66
CA ASN A 149 22.50 -22.48 -42.20
C ASN A 149 21.28 -21.55 -42.14
N PHE A 150 20.46 -21.56 -43.19
CA PHE A 150 19.24 -20.76 -43.27
C PHE A 150 18.22 -21.16 -42.20
N GLY A 151 18.00 -22.47 -42.01
CA GLY A 151 17.08 -22.97 -40.97
C GLY A 151 17.49 -22.53 -39.56
N ARG A 152 18.79 -22.57 -39.23
CA ARG A 152 19.27 -22.10 -37.93
C ARG A 152 19.08 -20.60 -37.75
N SER A 153 19.34 -19.78 -38.78
CA SER A 153 19.10 -18.33 -38.71
C SER A 153 17.62 -18.01 -38.48
N ILE A 154 16.71 -18.73 -39.15
CA ILE A 154 15.25 -18.59 -38.91
C ILE A 154 14.90 -18.95 -37.46
N ILE A 155 15.40 -20.07 -36.93
CA ILE A 155 15.10 -20.49 -35.56
C ILE A 155 15.55 -19.43 -34.54
N ILE A 156 16.76 -18.87 -34.71
CA ILE A 156 17.28 -17.82 -33.83
C ILE A 156 16.45 -16.55 -33.94
N PHE A 157 16.13 -16.12 -35.15
CA PHE A 157 15.30 -14.94 -35.36
C PHE A 157 13.90 -15.12 -34.77
N ALA A 158 13.27 -16.27 -35.01
CA ALA A 158 11.96 -16.60 -34.43
C ALA A 158 12.01 -16.64 -32.90
N THR A 159 13.06 -17.23 -32.31
CA THR A 159 13.27 -17.25 -30.85
C THR A 159 13.38 -15.83 -30.31
N PHE A 160 14.17 -14.98 -30.95
CA PHE A 160 14.34 -13.58 -30.55
C PHE A 160 13.02 -12.80 -30.60
N ILE A 161 12.25 -12.92 -31.69
CA ILE A 161 10.93 -12.28 -31.83
C ILE A 161 9.94 -12.83 -30.80
N ALA A 162 9.95 -14.14 -30.53
CA ALA A 162 9.11 -14.74 -29.51
C ALA A 162 9.46 -14.21 -28.12
N CYS A 163 10.74 -14.06 -27.79
CA CYS A 163 11.16 -13.50 -26.51
C CYS A 163 10.74 -12.03 -26.36
N LEU A 164 10.88 -11.21 -27.42
CA LEU A 164 10.41 -9.83 -27.41
C LEU A 164 8.89 -9.73 -27.24
N SER A 165 8.13 -10.56 -27.97
CA SER A 165 6.67 -10.56 -27.92
C SER A 165 6.17 -11.00 -26.54
N PHE A 166 6.78 -12.05 -25.97
CA PHE A 166 6.45 -12.54 -24.63
C PHE A 166 6.87 -11.55 -23.54
N GLY A 167 8.05 -10.95 -23.65
CA GLY A 167 8.51 -9.89 -22.75
C GLY A 167 7.58 -8.68 -22.76
N TYR A 168 7.13 -8.25 -23.94
CA TYR A 168 6.12 -7.19 -24.07
C TYR A 168 4.80 -7.58 -23.41
N TYR A 169 4.33 -8.81 -23.65
CA TYR A 169 3.09 -9.32 -23.05
C TYR A 169 3.13 -9.28 -21.52
N VAL A 170 4.17 -9.84 -20.88
CA VAL A 170 4.22 -9.89 -19.40
C VAL A 170 4.37 -8.52 -18.75
N LEU A 171 4.96 -7.54 -19.46
CA LEU A 171 5.02 -6.15 -19.00
C LEU A 171 3.67 -5.44 -19.11
N MET A 172 2.76 -5.93 -19.97
CA MET A 172 1.45 -5.34 -20.17
C MET A 172 0.31 -6.10 -19.46
N HIS A 173 0.50 -7.38 -19.08
CA HIS A 173 -0.58 -8.26 -18.62
C HIS A 173 -0.25 -9.12 -17.38
N LEU A 174 0.81 -8.78 -16.63
CA LEU A 174 1.43 -9.61 -15.58
C LEU A 174 2.14 -10.87 -16.10
N PRO A 175 3.04 -11.47 -15.28
CA PRO A 175 3.62 -12.78 -15.55
C PRO A 175 2.57 -13.85 -15.85
N LEU A 176 2.83 -14.69 -16.86
CA LEU A 176 1.93 -15.79 -17.23
C LEU A 176 1.78 -16.82 -16.11
N ILE A 177 2.88 -17.10 -15.41
CA ILE A 177 2.90 -17.99 -14.25
C ILE A 177 3.36 -17.19 -13.04
N ASP A 178 2.57 -17.22 -11.98
CA ASP A 178 2.93 -16.59 -10.72
C ASP A 178 3.49 -17.60 -9.73
N PHE A 179 4.79 -17.50 -9.47
CA PHE A 179 5.51 -18.36 -8.51
C PHE A 179 5.54 -17.80 -7.09
N ARG A 180 5.00 -16.60 -6.86
CA ARG A 180 5.10 -15.89 -5.58
C ARG A 180 4.04 -16.37 -4.59
N ALA A 181 4.23 -16.04 -3.32
CA ALA A 181 3.29 -16.37 -2.24
C ALA A 181 1.87 -15.83 -2.51
N TYR A 182 1.76 -14.66 -3.14
CA TYR A 182 0.50 -13.97 -3.41
C TYR A 182 -0.20 -14.38 -4.72
N LYS A 183 0.01 -15.60 -5.23
CA LYS A 183 -0.71 -16.07 -6.43
C LYS A 183 -2.23 -16.15 -6.19
N VAL A 184 -3.00 -16.12 -7.27
CA VAL A 184 -4.46 -16.28 -7.21
C VAL A 184 -4.81 -17.60 -6.53
N GLY A 185 -5.78 -17.56 -5.61
CA GLY A 185 -6.21 -18.68 -4.78
C GLY A 185 -5.53 -18.76 -3.40
N THR A 186 -4.46 -18.01 -3.15
CA THR A 186 -3.84 -17.94 -1.82
C THR A 186 -4.67 -17.06 -0.88
N ASN A 187 -4.82 -17.48 0.39
CA ASN A 187 -5.27 -16.63 1.48
C ASN A 187 -4.06 -15.98 2.17
N ILE A 188 -4.07 -14.64 2.26
CA ILE A 188 -2.94 -13.87 2.81
C ILE A 188 -2.80 -14.11 4.32
N ALA A 189 -3.92 -14.17 5.06
CA ALA A 189 -3.91 -14.41 6.50
C ALA A 189 -3.37 -15.81 6.83
N GLU A 190 -3.89 -16.85 6.18
CA GLU A 190 -3.39 -18.23 6.33
C GLU A 190 -1.91 -18.32 5.90
N GLY A 191 -1.50 -17.54 4.90
CA GLY A 191 -0.11 -17.49 4.43
C GLY A 191 0.87 -16.90 5.45
N MET A 192 0.39 -16.16 6.45
CA MET A 192 1.17 -15.60 7.56
C MET A 192 1.28 -16.55 8.76
N GLU A 193 0.43 -17.58 8.82
CA GLU A 193 0.43 -18.51 9.94
C GLU A 193 1.71 -19.34 9.98
N ILE A 194 2.28 -19.44 11.18
CA ILE A 194 3.38 -20.37 11.46
C ILE A 194 2.76 -21.68 11.94
N PRO A 195 2.96 -22.81 11.24
CA PRO A 195 2.39 -24.09 11.64
C PRO A 195 2.86 -24.52 13.03
N ASP A 196 1.98 -25.22 13.77
CA ASP A 196 2.34 -25.79 15.07
C ASP A 196 3.55 -26.73 14.96
N GLY A 197 4.56 -26.49 15.79
CA GLY A 197 5.81 -27.26 15.79
C GLY A 197 6.78 -26.91 14.66
N ALA A 198 6.56 -25.81 13.94
CA ALA A 198 7.52 -25.31 12.98
C ALA A 198 8.88 -25.00 13.66
N PRO A 199 10.02 -25.28 13.00
CA PRO A 199 11.33 -24.97 13.54
C PRO A 199 11.44 -23.50 13.93
N VAL A 200 11.93 -23.21 15.14
CA VAL A 200 12.25 -21.84 15.57
C VAL A 200 13.71 -21.53 15.28
N ASP A 201 14.05 -20.24 15.23
CA ASP A 201 15.45 -19.83 15.16
C ASP A 201 16.23 -20.43 16.35
N VAL A 202 17.30 -21.14 16.05
CA VAL A 202 18.23 -21.68 17.05
C VAL A 202 19.49 -20.83 17.01
N PHE A 203 19.74 -20.11 18.10
CA PHE A 203 20.94 -19.31 18.30
C PHE A 203 21.91 -20.02 19.23
N ASP A 204 23.16 -20.10 18.80
CA ASP A 204 24.29 -20.46 19.65
C ASP A 204 24.90 -19.17 20.21
N TYR A 205 24.99 -19.10 21.53
CA TYR A 205 25.65 -18.04 22.26
C TYR A 205 27.04 -18.53 22.64
N ASN A 206 28.06 -18.00 21.96
CA ASN A 206 29.46 -18.31 22.17
C ASN A 206 30.03 -17.37 23.22
N TRP A 207 29.98 -17.79 24.49
CA TRP A 207 30.45 -17.02 25.63
C TRP A 207 31.96 -17.17 25.80
N LYS A 208 32.69 -16.06 25.73
CA LYS A 208 34.13 -15.99 25.95
C LYS A 208 34.43 -15.71 27.41
N PHE A 209 35.22 -16.57 28.03
CA PHE A 209 35.69 -16.42 29.40
C PHE A 209 37.21 -16.53 29.47
N LYS A 210 37.80 -15.79 30.41
CA LYS A 210 39.19 -15.96 30.82
C LYS A 210 39.25 -16.91 32.00
N VAL A 211 39.65 -18.15 31.75
CA VAL A 211 39.77 -19.19 32.78
C VAL A 211 41.26 -19.51 32.96
N ASN A 212 41.80 -19.27 34.15
CA ASN A 212 43.23 -19.47 34.46
C ASN A 212 44.21 -18.71 33.53
N GLY A 213 43.80 -17.55 33.02
CA GLY A 213 44.62 -16.71 32.14
C GLY A 213 44.51 -17.03 30.64
N GLU A 214 43.84 -18.12 30.27
CA GLU A 214 43.56 -18.51 28.88
C GLU A 214 42.11 -18.19 28.48
N GLU A 215 41.92 -17.74 27.24
CA GLU A 215 40.59 -17.50 26.67
C GLU A 215 39.95 -18.83 26.26
N LYS A 216 38.72 -19.07 26.72
CA LYS A 216 37.91 -20.25 26.37
C LYS A 216 36.51 -19.81 25.96
N VAL A 217 35.98 -20.46 24.93
CA VAL A 217 34.64 -20.24 24.41
C VAL A 217 33.73 -21.37 24.88
N PHE A 218 32.58 -21.02 25.43
CA PHE A 218 31.53 -21.96 25.84
C PHE A 218 30.26 -21.64 25.04
N THR A 219 29.73 -22.61 24.31
CA THR A 219 28.54 -22.44 23.48
C THR A 219 27.30 -22.91 24.22
N THR A 220 26.26 -22.09 24.29
CA THR A 220 24.95 -22.46 24.86
C THR A 220 23.81 -22.01 23.96
N GLN A 221 22.59 -22.54 24.16
CA GLN A 221 21.39 -22.12 23.43
C GLN A 221 20.55 -21.11 24.25
N GLY A 222 21.22 -20.07 24.77
CA GLY A 222 20.59 -18.95 25.49
C GLY A 222 20.90 -18.91 26.99
N ASP A 223 21.14 -20.05 27.62
CA ASP A 223 21.48 -20.10 29.04
C ASP A 223 22.90 -19.60 29.31
N TYR A 224 23.10 -18.82 30.37
CA TYR A 224 24.43 -18.39 30.77
C TYR A 224 25.25 -19.60 31.28
N PRO A 225 26.45 -19.88 30.75
CA PRO A 225 27.23 -21.06 31.15
C PRO A 225 27.74 -20.92 32.58
N THR A 226 27.68 -22.01 33.35
CA THR A 226 28.22 -22.04 34.72
C THR A 226 29.72 -22.34 34.67
N VAL A 227 30.55 -21.30 34.61
CA VAL A 227 32.02 -21.39 34.52
C VAL A 227 32.71 -20.43 35.49
N GLU A 228 33.75 -20.91 36.18
CA GLU A 228 34.60 -20.09 37.06
C GLU A 228 35.67 -19.36 36.22
N GLY A 229 35.37 -18.13 35.81
CA GLY A 229 36.28 -17.29 35.03
C GLY A 229 35.75 -15.87 34.86
N GLU A 230 36.59 -14.96 34.35
CA GLU A 230 36.18 -13.58 34.03
C GLU A 230 35.49 -13.55 32.67
N PHE A 231 34.26 -13.02 32.60
CA PHE A 231 33.52 -12.89 31.34
C PHE A 231 34.16 -11.82 30.44
N ILE A 232 34.42 -12.19 29.18
CA ILE A 232 35.02 -11.30 28.17
C ILE A 232 33.95 -10.75 27.23
N GLY A 233 33.03 -11.60 26.74
CA GLY A 233 32.01 -11.22 25.76
C GLY A 233 31.20 -12.41 25.26
N VAL A 234 30.13 -12.15 24.53
CA VAL A 234 29.29 -13.18 23.90
C VAL A 234 29.11 -12.86 22.42
N ASP A 235 29.34 -13.85 21.56
CA ASP A 235 29.02 -13.76 20.14
C ASP A 235 27.80 -14.66 19.87
N THR A 236 26.76 -14.11 19.27
CA THR A 236 25.56 -14.88 18.89
C THR A 236 25.67 -15.33 17.44
N GLU A 237 25.50 -16.63 17.20
CA GLU A 237 25.51 -17.25 15.88
C GLU A 237 24.17 -17.93 15.62
N LEU A 238 23.49 -17.57 14.51
CA LEU A 238 22.28 -18.26 14.08
C LEU A 238 22.68 -19.61 13.46
N VAL A 239 22.41 -20.70 14.17
CA VAL A 239 22.76 -22.06 13.74
C VAL A 239 21.76 -22.62 12.76
N THR A 240 20.47 -22.45 13.08
CA THR A 240 19.37 -22.92 12.24
C THR A 240 18.34 -21.82 12.16
N LYS A 241 18.07 -21.34 10.94
CA LYS A 241 16.99 -20.41 10.68
C LYS A 241 15.65 -21.15 10.83
N GLY A 242 14.76 -20.59 11.62
CA GLY A 242 13.41 -21.05 11.81
C GLY A 242 12.58 -20.97 10.54
N TYR A 243 11.41 -21.58 10.59
CA TYR A 243 10.42 -21.49 9.53
C TYR A 243 9.97 -20.05 9.37
N VAL A 244 10.10 -19.55 8.14
CA VAL A 244 9.55 -18.25 7.75
C VAL A 244 8.28 -18.53 6.95
N PRO A 245 7.14 -17.96 7.34
CA PRO A 245 5.89 -18.15 6.61
C PRO A 245 6.00 -17.60 5.17
N PRO A 246 5.30 -18.19 4.20
CA PRO A 246 5.34 -17.74 2.80
C PRO A 246 4.97 -16.27 2.63
N VAL A 247 4.05 -15.79 3.47
CA VAL A 247 3.73 -14.37 3.64
C VAL A 247 4.32 -13.93 4.97
N HIS A 248 5.20 -12.94 4.95
CA HIS A 248 5.77 -12.29 6.13
C HIS A 248 5.78 -10.78 5.91
N ASP A 249 5.85 -10.02 6.99
CA ASP A 249 5.95 -8.56 6.96
C ASP A 249 4.81 -7.87 6.18
N PHE A 250 3.63 -8.48 6.17
CA PHE A 250 2.42 -7.88 5.58
C PHE A 250 1.66 -7.10 6.65
N THR A 251 1.69 -5.78 6.55
CA THR A 251 0.91 -4.85 7.37
C THR A 251 0.13 -3.89 6.49
N ILE A 252 -0.98 -3.36 7.00
CA ILE A 252 -1.77 -2.32 6.33
C ILE A 252 -1.89 -1.15 7.30
N GLU A 253 -0.95 -0.21 7.24
CA GLU A 253 -0.79 0.80 8.27
C GLU A 253 -1.37 2.15 7.85
N LYS A 254 -2.02 2.85 8.78
CA LYS A 254 -2.41 4.25 8.61
C LYS A 254 -2.49 4.92 9.98
N ASP A 255 -1.94 6.13 10.10
CA ASP A 255 -1.97 6.93 11.33
C ASP A 255 -1.44 6.18 12.59
N GLY A 256 -0.51 5.25 12.39
CA GLY A 256 0.11 4.45 13.47
C GLY A 256 -0.69 3.21 13.90
N GLU A 257 -1.80 2.91 13.23
CA GLU A 257 -2.61 1.70 13.46
C GLU A 257 -2.45 0.73 12.28
N ASP A 258 -2.45 -0.58 12.59
CA ASP A 258 -2.45 -1.66 11.60
C ASP A 258 -3.86 -2.21 11.39
N TYR A 259 -4.32 -2.17 10.14
CA TYR A 259 -5.64 -2.55 9.67
C TYR A 259 -5.62 -3.89 8.91
N ALA A 260 -4.49 -4.63 8.93
CA ALA A 260 -4.38 -5.90 8.22
C ALA A 260 -5.48 -6.88 8.59
N GLU A 261 -5.76 -7.07 9.88
CA GLU A 261 -6.82 -7.97 10.35
C GLU A 261 -8.22 -7.52 9.86
N GLU A 262 -8.50 -6.21 9.89
CA GLU A 262 -9.79 -5.68 9.41
C GLU A 262 -9.98 -5.99 7.91
N PHE A 263 -9.04 -5.57 7.08
CA PHE A 263 -9.17 -5.70 5.62
C PHE A 263 -9.08 -7.14 5.14
N LEU A 264 -8.27 -7.98 5.79
CA LEU A 264 -8.21 -9.40 5.46
C LEU A 264 -9.46 -10.15 5.91
N ASN A 265 -10.28 -9.63 6.81
CA ASN A 265 -11.60 -10.17 7.14
C ASN A 265 -12.75 -9.53 6.36
N THR A 266 -12.47 -8.54 5.50
CA THR A 266 -13.49 -7.88 4.67
C THR A 266 -13.87 -8.76 3.46
N PRO A 267 -15.17 -9.08 3.28
CA PRO A 267 -15.64 -9.71 2.06
C PRO A 267 -15.70 -8.69 0.91
N ASN A 268 -15.43 -9.13 -0.31
CA ASN A 268 -15.52 -8.28 -1.51
C ASN A 268 -14.71 -6.97 -1.42
N LEU A 269 -13.40 -7.10 -1.25
CA LEU A 269 -12.45 -5.99 -1.17
C LEU A 269 -11.69 -5.84 -2.49
N ILE A 270 -11.61 -4.63 -3.03
CA ILE A 270 -10.67 -4.30 -4.11
C ILE A 270 -9.46 -3.59 -3.49
N VAL A 271 -8.27 -4.11 -3.80
CA VAL A 271 -7.00 -3.55 -3.35
C VAL A 271 -6.20 -3.09 -4.56
N ILE A 272 -5.90 -1.79 -4.60
CA ILE A 272 -5.02 -1.19 -5.60
C ILE A 272 -3.61 -1.14 -5.02
N VAL A 273 -2.66 -1.85 -5.62
CA VAL A 273 -1.28 -1.91 -5.13
C VAL A 273 -0.41 -1.03 -6.01
N ALA A 274 0.22 -0.03 -5.41
CA ALA A 274 1.17 0.85 -6.09
C ALA A 274 2.41 1.05 -5.21
N TYR A 275 3.43 0.22 -5.41
CA TYR A 275 4.58 0.12 -4.50
C TYR A 275 5.39 1.43 -4.37
N ASP A 276 5.33 2.31 -5.37
CA ASP A 276 6.02 3.61 -5.37
C ASP A 276 5.26 4.54 -6.33
N LEU A 277 4.54 5.52 -5.79
CA LEU A 277 3.74 6.48 -6.54
C LEU A 277 4.60 7.41 -7.41
N SER A 278 5.87 7.64 -7.08
CA SER A 278 6.78 8.42 -7.93
C SER A 278 7.14 7.67 -9.22
N LYS A 279 7.02 6.34 -9.22
CA LYS A 279 7.31 5.44 -10.34
C LYS A 279 6.06 4.78 -10.93
N THR A 280 4.87 5.26 -10.55
CA THR A 280 3.62 4.68 -11.05
C THR A 280 3.37 5.06 -12.50
N GLU A 281 2.73 4.15 -13.24
CA GLU A 281 2.30 4.34 -14.61
C GLU A 281 1.07 5.25 -14.65
N TRP A 282 1.32 6.55 -14.84
CA TRP A 282 0.30 7.61 -14.84
C TRP A 282 -0.89 7.34 -15.79
N ASN A 283 -0.65 6.64 -16.90
CA ASN A 283 -1.68 6.31 -17.88
C ASN A 283 -2.65 5.19 -17.41
N GLY A 284 -2.30 4.42 -16.38
CA GLY A 284 -3.14 3.36 -15.86
C GLY A 284 -4.22 3.83 -14.88
N TRP A 285 -4.00 4.98 -14.23
CA TRP A 285 -4.91 5.50 -13.22
C TRP A 285 -6.33 5.83 -13.71
N PRO A 286 -6.55 6.32 -14.95
CA PRO A 286 -7.91 6.45 -15.49
C PRO A 286 -8.69 5.12 -15.52
N ALA A 287 -8.04 4.02 -15.91
CA ALA A 287 -8.64 2.69 -15.91
C ALA A 287 -8.92 2.20 -14.47
N VAL A 288 -7.97 2.38 -13.57
CA VAL A 288 -8.13 2.09 -12.14
C VAL A 288 -9.25 2.91 -11.51
N LYS A 289 -9.35 4.21 -11.80
CA LYS A 289 -10.42 5.09 -11.33
C LYS A 289 -11.78 4.60 -11.82
N SER A 290 -11.89 4.26 -13.11
CA SER A 290 -13.14 3.74 -13.69
C SER A 290 -13.59 2.47 -12.98
N LEU A 291 -12.68 1.50 -12.84
CA LEU A 291 -12.94 0.23 -12.15
C LEU A 291 -13.33 0.44 -10.68
N THR A 292 -12.55 1.22 -9.94
CA THR A 292 -12.79 1.42 -8.49
C THR A 292 -14.07 2.18 -8.22
N ASN A 293 -14.43 3.15 -9.06
CA ASN A 293 -15.73 3.82 -8.99
C ASN A 293 -16.90 2.84 -9.25
N ASP A 294 -16.77 1.94 -10.24
CA ASP A 294 -17.80 0.89 -10.46
C ASP A 294 -17.87 -0.10 -9.29
N ALA A 295 -16.73 -0.48 -8.72
CA ALA A 295 -16.65 -1.35 -7.55
C ALA A 295 -17.37 -0.72 -6.34
N ILE A 296 -17.09 0.55 -6.02
CA ILE A 296 -17.76 1.27 -4.93
C ILE A 296 -19.27 1.35 -5.17
N ARG A 297 -19.71 1.66 -6.41
CA ARG A 297 -21.14 1.68 -6.77
C ARG A 297 -21.81 0.33 -6.57
N ARG A 298 -21.09 -0.76 -6.83
CA ARG A 298 -21.55 -2.14 -6.63
C ARG A 298 -21.45 -2.62 -5.18
N GLY A 299 -20.94 -1.78 -4.28
CA GLY A 299 -20.90 -2.02 -2.84
C GLY A 299 -19.60 -2.62 -2.33
N TYR A 300 -18.57 -2.74 -3.17
CA TYR A 300 -17.24 -3.18 -2.75
C TYR A 300 -16.57 -2.11 -1.89
N GLN A 301 -15.79 -2.56 -0.91
CA GLN A 301 -14.81 -1.70 -0.27
C GLN A 301 -13.58 -1.60 -1.18
N VAL A 302 -12.97 -0.41 -1.26
CA VAL A 302 -11.78 -0.18 -2.07
C VAL A 302 -10.72 0.52 -1.23
N ILE A 303 -9.49 -0.01 -1.27
CA ILE A 303 -8.32 0.59 -0.64
C ILE A 303 -7.13 0.61 -1.61
N GLY A 304 -6.20 1.54 -1.37
CA GLY A 304 -4.88 1.55 -1.99
C GLY A 304 -3.81 1.11 -1.00
N LEU A 305 -2.80 0.39 -1.45
CA LEU A 305 -1.59 0.08 -0.68
C LEU A 305 -0.38 0.68 -1.39
N THR A 306 0.45 1.41 -0.65
CA THR A 306 1.66 2.05 -1.18
C THR A 306 2.75 2.18 -0.11
N ALA A 307 4.02 2.21 -0.53
CA ALA A 307 5.12 2.58 0.35
C ALA A 307 5.47 4.08 0.27
N SER A 308 4.72 4.86 -0.53
CA SER A 308 4.93 6.30 -0.70
C SER A 308 4.36 7.12 0.45
N GLY A 309 4.94 8.31 0.65
CA GLY A 309 4.49 9.25 1.67
C GLY A 309 3.16 9.93 1.35
N VAL A 310 2.61 10.62 2.36
CA VAL A 310 1.31 11.30 2.31
C VAL A 310 1.23 12.34 1.18
N ASP A 311 2.32 13.06 0.89
CA ASP A 311 2.37 14.07 -0.17
C ASP A 311 2.12 13.48 -1.56
N ASP A 312 2.77 12.35 -1.87
CA ASP A 312 2.60 11.65 -3.15
C ASP A 312 1.17 11.10 -3.28
N VAL A 313 0.64 10.54 -2.19
CA VAL A 313 -0.75 10.06 -2.11
C VAL A 313 -1.72 11.21 -2.41
N ASN A 314 -1.56 12.35 -1.73
CA ASN A 314 -2.43 13.51 -1.90
C ASN A 314 -2.33 14.08 -3.32
N SER A 315 -1.11 14.19 -3.86
CA SER A 315 -0.83 14.63 -5.23
C SER A 315 -1.52 13.73 -6.26
N LEU A 316 -1.44 12.40 -6.08
CA LEU A 316 -2.12 11.43 -6.94
C LEU A 316 -3.65 11.56 -6.83
N LYS A 317 -4.20 11.51 -5.60
CA LYS A 317 -5.64 11.58 -5.37
C LYS A 317 -6.25 12.84 -6.00
N LEU A 318 -5.54 13.96 -5.92
CA LEU A 318 -5.93 15.22 -6.54
C LEU A 318 -5.91 15.18 -8.06
N LYS A 319 -4.78 14.75 -8.65
CA LYS A 319 -4.58 14.81 -10.11
C LYS A 319 -5.39 13.76 -10.86
N GLN A 320 -5.64 12.61 -10.25
CA GLN A 320 -6.38 11.50 -10.84
C GLN A 320 -7.83 11.41 -10.34
N GLU A 321 -8.23 12.28 -9.40
CA GLU A 321 -9.57 12.32 -8.80
C GLU A 321 -10.00 10.97 -8.21
N ILE A 322 -9.15 10.40 -7.36
CA ILE A 322 -9.32 9.08 -6.76
C ILE A 322 -10.26 9.15 -5.54
N ASN A 323 -11.21 8.22 -5.45
CA ASN A 323 -12.28 8.19 -4.44
C ASN A 323 -12.08 7.15 -3.32
N PHE A 324 -10.86 6.66 -3.15
CA PHE A 324 -10.49 5.74 -2.08
C PHE A 324 -9.21 6.21 -1.36
N ASP A 325 -8.95 5.62 -0.21
CA ASP A 325 -7.80 5.95 0.64
C ASP A 325 -6.66 4.98 0.46
N PHE A 326 -5.44 5.48 0.70
CA PHE A 326 -4.23 4.68 0.70
C PHE A 326 -3.79 4.37 2.13
N TYR A 327 -3.17 3.21 2.27
CA TYR A 327 -2.54 2.70 3.48
C TYR A 327 -1.09 2.34 3.14
N PHE A 328 -0.23 2.46 4.16
CA PHE A 328 1.16 2.11 4.05
C PHE A 328 1.36 0.59 4.13
N THR A 329 2.20 0.07 3.24
CA THR A 329 2.73 -1.30 3.29
C THR A 329 4.15 -1.26 2.71
N ASP A 330 5.06 -2.08 3.24
CA ASP A 330 6.46 -2.10 2.78
C ASP A 330 6.59 -2.32 1.26
N ALA A 331 7.57 -1.65 0.65
CA ALA A 331 7.80 -1.67 -0.78
C ALA A 331 8.19 -3.07 -1.29
N THR A 332 8.93 -3.85 -0.50
CA THR A 332 9.34 -5.22 -0.83
C THR A 332 8.14 -6.15 -0.84
N THR A 333 7.27 -6.01 0.15
CA THR A 333 5.98 -6.70 0.23
C THR A 333 5.11 -6.37 -0.99
N LEU A 334 4.90 -5.09 -1.30
CA LEU A 334 4.06 -4.66 -2.43
C LEU A 334 4.61 -5.11 -3.79
N LYS A 335 5.93 -5.02 -4.00
CA LYS A 335 6.57 -5.56 -5.20
C LYS A 335 6.28 -7.05 -5.34
N THR A 336 6.35 -7.81 -4.24
CA THR A 336 6.09 -9.26 -4.21
C THR A 336 4.63 -9.59 -4.53
N ILE A 337 3.68 -8.77 -4.09
CA ILE A 337 2.25 -8.99 -4.36
C ILE A 337 1.94 -8.97 -5.86
N VAL A 338 2.36 -7.94 -6.59
CA VAL A 338 1.97 -7.74 -8.00
C VAL A 338 3.06 -7.02 -8.80
N ARG A 339 3.29 -7.45 -10.05
CA ARG A 339 4.29 -6.84 -10.96
C ARG A 339 3.65 -5.75 -11.82
N SER A 340 2.94 -4.84 -11.18
CA SER A 340 2.29 -3.70 -11.83
C SER A 340 2.21 -2.55 -10.84
N ASN A 341 2.27 -1.32 -11.34
CA ASN A 341 2.29 -0.11 -10.52
C ASN A 341 1.46 0.99 -11.19
N PRO A 342 0.12 0.95 -11.15
CA PRO A 342 -0.68 0.21 -10.16
C PRO A 342 -1.12 -1.19 -10.62
N GLY A 343 -1.11 -2.17 -9.72
CA GLY A 343 -1.76 -3.47 -9.88
C GLY A 343 -3.10 -3.55 -9.13
N ILE A 344 -3.95 -4.49 -9.54
CA ILE A 344 -5.31 -4.64 -9.00
C ILE A 344 -5.51 -6.03 -8.43
N LEU A 345 -6.02 -6.12 -7.21
CA LEU A 345 -6.43 -7.36 -6.56
C LEU A 345 -7.91 -7.29 -6.18
N LYS A 346 -8.63 -8.38 -6.44
CA LYS A 346 -9.96 -8.66 -5.87
C LYS A 346 -9.77 -9.70 -4.77
N LEU A 347 -10.07 -9.32 -3.53
CA LEU A 347 -9.98 -10.17 -2.35
C LEU A 347 -11.37 -10.51 -1.81
N ASN A 348 -11.48 -11.65 -1.15
CA ASN A 348 -12.63 -12.01 -0.34
C ASN A 348 -12.17 -12.71 0.93
N ASN A 349 -12.30 -12.06 2.09
CA ASN A 349 -11.79 -12.55 3.38
C ASN A 349 -10.34 -13.01 3.27
N GLY A 350 -9.48 -12.16 2.71
CA GLY A 350 -8.03 -12.40 2.60
C GLY A 350 -7.62 -13.32 1.46
N THR A 351 -8.56 -14.03 0.82
CA THR A 351 -8.28 -14.87 -0.34
C THR A 351 -8.23 -14.04 -1.62
N ILE A 352 -7.14 -14.20 -2.39
CA ILE A 352 -6.95 -13.53 -3.69
C ILE A 352 -7.80 -14.22 -4.76
N ILE A 353 -8.89 -13.58 -5.17
CA ILE A 353 -9.83 -14.10 -6.18
C ILE A 353 -9.38 -13.74 -7.59
N GLN A 354 -8.95 -12.50 -7.81
CA GLN A 354 -8.37 -12.06 -9.08
C GLN A 354 -7.17 -11.15 -8.80
N LYS A 355 -6.20 -11.19 -9.71
CA LYS A 355 -5.04 -10.30 -9.72
C LYS A 355 -4.71 -9.90 -11.14
N LYS A 356 -4.64 -8.61 -11.43
CA LYS A 356 -4.57 -8.06 -12.79
C LYS A 356 -3.62 -6.87 -12.88
N HIS A 357 -3.07 -6.69 -14.08
CA HIS A 357 -2.41 -5.45 -14.49
C HIS A 357 -3.48 -4.35 -14.66
N TRP A 358 -3.11 -3.07 -14.56
CA TRP A 358 -4.07 -1.99 -14.84
C TRP A 358 -4.59 -1.99 -16.29
N ASN A 359 -3.83 -2.55 -17.24
CA ASN A 359 -4.29 -2.75 -18.62
C ASN A 359 -5.50 -3.69 -18.70
N ASP A 360 -5.61 -4.61 -17.74
CA ASP A 360 -6.65 -5.63 -17.68
C ASP A 360 -7.71 -5.28 -16.63
N ALA A 361 -7.81 -3.99 -16.25
CA ALA A 361 -8.76 -3.54 -15.24
C ALA A 361 -10.21 -3.93 -15.57
N GLU A 362 -10.57 -3.92 -16.86
CA GLU A 362 -11.91 -4.30 -17.34
C GLU A 362 -12.22 -5.80 -17.18
N GLU A 363 -11.20 -6.64 -16.97
CA GLU A 363 -11.36 -8.09 -16.74
C GLU A 363 -11.63 -8.43 -15.26
N ILE A 364 -11.62 -7.43 -14.37
CA ILE A 364 -12.03 -7.62 -12.99
C ILE A 364 -13.54 -7.77 -12.92
N GLU A 365 -14.00 -8.92 -12.43
CA GLU A 365 -15.41 -9.26 -12.38
C GLU A 365 -16.02 -8.67 -11.11
N LEU A 366 -16.96 -7.75 -11.28
CA LEU A 366 -17.66 -7.09 -10.17
C LEU A 366 -19.12 -7.52 -10.09
N GLU A 367 -19.51 -8.08 -8.96
CA GLU A 367 -20.87 -8.52 -8.66
C GLU A 367 -21.66 -7.39 -8.00
N LYS A 368 -22.99 -7.33 -8.18
CA LYS A 368 -23.80 -6.33 -7.47
C LYS A 368 -24.09 -6.82 -6.06
N LEU A 369 -23.52 -6.16 -5.05
CA LEU A 369 -23.73 -6.51 -3.65
C LEU A 369 -25.01 -5.89 -3.08
N PRO A 370 -25.56 -6.40 -1.96
CA PRO A 370 -26.73 -5.81 -1.29
C PRO A 370 -26.52 -4.36 -0.84
N THR A 371 -25.26 -3.95 -0.62
CA THR A 371 -24.83 -2.60 -0.22
C THR A 371 -24.65 -1.63 -1.40
N ALA A 372 -24.92 -2.06 -2.63
CA ALA A 372 -24.69 -1.27 -3.84
C ALA A 372 -25.45 0.08 -3.84
N LYS A 373 -24.74 1.14 -4.20
CA LYS A 373 -25.25 2.51 -4.41
C LYS A 373 -24.89 2.95 -5.84
N LEU A 374 -25.73 2.58 -6.80
CA LEU A 374 -25.41 2.77 -8.24
C LEU A 374 -25.42 4.23 -8.68
N ASP A 375 -26.18 5.07 -7.99
CA ASP A 375 -26.40 6.47 -8.35
C ASP A 375 -25.35 7.44 -7.77
N LEU A 376 -24.27 6.92 -7.18
CA LEU A 376 -23.18 7.76 -6.66
C LEU A 376 -22.55 8.63 -7.75
N ASP A 377 -22.53 9.94 -7.50
CA ASP A 377 -21.86 10.94 -8.32
C ASP A 377 -20.47 11.25 -7.75
N PHE A 378 -19.47 10.54 -8.28
CA PHE A 378 -18.08 10.73 -7.87
C PHE A 378 -17.49 12.09 -8.26
N ASN A 379 -18.01 12.75 -9.29
CA ASN A 379 -17.53 14.08 -9.64
C ASN A 379 -18.01 15.09 -8.59
N LEU A 380 -19.27 14.98 -8.17
CA LEU A 380 -19.81 15.78 -7.07
C LEU A 380 -19.12 15.44 -5.74
N LYS A 381 -18.90 14.15 -5.46
CA LYS A 381 -18.14 13.71 -4.30
C LYS A 381 -16.76 14.36 -4.24
N PHE A 382 -15.99 14.29 -5.32
CA PHE A 382 -14.65 14.88 -5.39
C PHE A 382 -14.66 16.41 -5.19
N GLN A 383 -15.67 17.10 -5.74
CA GLN A 383 -15.85 18.54 -5.52
C GLN A 383 -16.09 18.86 -4.04
N LEU A 384 -16.94 18.08 -3.36
CA LEU A 384 -17.21 18.25 -1.93
C LEU A 384 -16.01 17.89 -1.06
N ASP A 385 -15.32 16.78 -1.33
CA ASP A 385 -14.09 16.41 -0.60
C ASP A 385 -13.01 17.51 -0.72
N SER A 386 -12.93 18.14 -1.90
CA SER A 386 -12.05 19.29 -2.11
C SER A 386 -12.49 20.53 -1.32
N ILE A 387 -13.79 20.74 -1.14
CA ILE A 387 -14.33 21.80 -0.28
C ILE A 387 -13.96 21.53 1.18
N THR A 388 -14.12 20.31 1.68
CA THR A 388 -13.77 19.93 3.07
C THR A 388 -12.30 20.15 3.38
N ARG A 389 -11.40 19.79 2.45
CA ARG A 389 -9.96 20.03 2.64
C ARG A 389 -9.66 21.52 2.77
N LEU A 390 -10.29 22.35 1.94
CA LEU A 390 -10.14 23.80 2.04
C LEU A 390 -10.80 24.36 3.30
N ASP A 391 -11.97 23.85 3.68
CA ASP A 391 -12.70 24.28 4.87
C ASP A 391 -11.90 24.04 6.15
N ASN A 392 -11.12 22.96 6.20
CA ASN A 392 -10.29 22.61 7.34
C ASN A 392 -8.83 23.09 7.23
N LEU A 393 -8.44 23.77 6.16
CA LEU A 393 -7.04 24.05 5.84
C LEU A 393 -6.29 24.81 6.96
N TYR A 394 -6.85 25.91 7.46
CA TYR A 394 -6.18 26.74 8.48
C TYR A 394 -6.68 26.48 9.90
N ARG A 395 -7.76 25.71 10.09
CA ARG A 395 -8.40 25.52 11.41
C ARG A 395 -7.45 24.89 12.44
N PRO A 396 -6.67 23.84 12.13
CA PRO A 396 -5.69 23.28 13.07
C PRO A 396 -4.61 24.30 13.46
N LEU A 397 -4.13 25.07 12.49
CA LEU A 397 -3.10 26.10 12.70
C LEU A 397 -3.60 27.27 13.57
N ILE A 398 -4.89 27.61 13.46
CA ILE A 398 -5.55 28.63 14.28
C ILE A 398 -5.64 28.18 15.75
N GLN A 399 -5.87 26.89 15.99
CA GLN A 399 -6.01 26.32 17.34
C GLN A 399 -4.66 26.14 18.05
N GLU A 400 -3.57 25.88 17.30
CA GLU A 400 -2.24 25.76 17.88
C GLU A 400 -1.67 27.14 18.19
N SER A 401 -1.36 27.39 19.47
CA SER A 401 -0.82 28.65 19.96
C SER A 401 0.72 28.70 19.96
N ASP A 402 1.38 27.55 20.02
CA ASP A 402 2.83 27.40 20.01
C ASP A 402 3.38 27.53 18.58
N PRO A 403 4.27 28.51 18.30
CA PRO A 403 4.81 28.72 16.96
C PRO A 403 5.57 27.53 16.37
N ALA A 404 6.31 26.77 17.20
CA ALA A 404 7.09 25.63 16.73
C ALA A 404 6.18 24.46 16.36
N LYS A 405 5.16 24.19 17.18
CA LYS A 405 4.15 23.17 16.88
C LYS A 405 3.29 23.55 15.67
N ARG A 406 2.92 24.83 15.55
CA ARG A 406 2.17 25.32 14.39
C ARG A 406 2.98 25.15 13.10
N LYS A 407 4.29 25.42 13.14
CA LYS A 407 5.18 25.18 12.00
C LYS A 407 5.23 23.69 11.64
N ALA A 408 5.48 22.82 12.62
CA ALA A 408 5.50 21.38 12.39
C ALA A 408 4.19 20.86 11.79
N LEU A 409 3.05 21.35 12.28
CA LEU A 409 1.73 21.02 11.74
C LEU A 409 1.51 21.55 10.32
N ALA A 410 2.02 22.75 10.00
CA ALA A 410 1.94 23.28 8.64
C ALA A 410 2.81 22.47 7.67
N ASP A 411 4.00 22.07 8.10
CA ASP A 411 4.90 21.19 7.34
C ASP A 411 4.22 19.82 7.08
N GLU A 412 3.56 19.25 8.09
CA GLU A 412 2.78 18.00 7.98
C GLU A 412 1.59 18.14 7.00
N LEU A 413 0.92 19.29 7.00
CA LEU A 413 -0.20 19.59 6.10
C LEU A 413 0.25 20.04 4.70
N GLY A 414 1.56 20.14 4.45
CA GLY A 414 2.12 20.61 3.18
C GLY A 414 1.77 22.08 2.87
N ILE A 415 1.60 22.92 3.90
CA ILE A 415 1.23 24.33 3.75
C ILE A 415 2.51 25.18 3.81
N PRO A 416 2.89 25.87 2.71
CA PRO A 416 4.05 26.75 2.70
C PRO A 416 4.00 27.83 3.78
N GLU A 417 5.15 28.24 4.30
CA GLU A 417 5.25 29.27 5.36
C GLU A 417 4.53 30.57 4.97
N GLU A 418 4.67 31.00 3.71
CA GLU A 418 3.98 32.15 3.15
C GLU A 418 2.44 32.05 3.24
N ASP A 419 1.89 30.83 3.15
CA ASP A 419 0.46 30.59 3.14
C ASP A 419 -0.17 30.61 4.52
N TYR A 420 0.58 30.36 5.60
CA TYR A 420 0.06 30.44 6.97
C TYR A 420 0.59 31.64 7.78
N THR A 421 1.32 32.57 7.16
CA THR A 421 1.66 33.86 7.75
C THR A 421 0.48 34.86 7.73
N GLY A 422 0.47 35.79 8.69
CA GLY A 422 -0.54 36.85 8.81
C GLY A 422 -1.79 36.46 9.58
N ASP A 423 -2.93 37.10 9.26
CA ASP A 423 -4.21 36.86 9.93
C ASP A 423 -4.90 35.60 9.36
N LEU A 424 -4.62 34.45 9.99
CA LEU A 424 -5.23 33.16 9.65
C LEU A 424 -6.76 33.17 9.76
N TRP A 425 -7.33 33.91 10.72
CA TRP A 425 -8.78 34.04 10.84
C TRP A 425 -9.39 34.76 9.63
N LYS A 426 -8.71 35.78 9.11
CA LYS A 426 -9.13 36.44 7.87
C LYS A 426 -9.04 35.46 6.69
N LYS A 427 -7.95 34.69 6.57
CA LYS A 427 -7.81 33.68 5.51
C LYS A 427 -8.91 32.62 5.57
N GLN A 428 -9.17 32.07 6.75
CA GLN A 428 -10.24 31.11 6.96
C GLN A 428 -11.62 31.69 6.62
N ARG A 429 -11.95 32.91 7.05
CA ARG A 429 -13.24 33.55 6.69
C ARG A 429 -13.45 33.70 5.18
N MET A 430 -12.37 33.95 4.42
CA MET A 430 -12.45 34.00 2.96
C MET A 430 -12.77 32.63 2.36
N LEU A 431 -12.16 31.56 2.88
CA LEU A 431 -12.48 30.18 2.50
C LEU A 431 -13.91 29.82 2.86
N ASP A 432 -14.35 30.12 4.09
CA ASP A 432 -15.71 29.85 4.57
C ASP A 432 -16.76 30.52 3.65
N THR A 433 -16.54 31.79 3.29
CA THR A 433 -17.42 32.53 2.37
C THR A 433 -17.44 31.92 0.97
N THR A 434 -16.28 31.55 0.44
CA THR A 434 -16.14 30.98 -0.92
C THR A 434 -16.74 29.58 -1.00
N ASN A 435 -16.50 28.76 0.02
CA ASN A 435 -17.06 27.42 0.17
C ASN A 435 -18.57 27.48 0.29
N LEU A 436 -19.11 28.39 1.11
CA LEU A 436 -20.55 28.60 1.23
C LEU A 436 -21.16 28.89 -0.14
N GLN A 437 -20.64 29.84 -0.92
CA GLN A 437 -21.17 30.13 -2.26
C GLN A 437 -21.17 28.92 -3.20
N ARG A 438 -20.19 28.02 -3.06
CA ARG A 438 -20.17 26.75 -3.81
C ARG A 438 -21.29 25.83 -3.32
N ILE A 439 -21.42 25.63 -2.00
CA ILE A 439 -22.48 24.82 -1.40
C ILE A 439 -23.87 25.33 -1.77
N LYS A 440 -24.10 26.66 -1.78
CA LYS A 440 -25.37 27.25 -2.22
C LYS A 440 -25.76 26.77 -3.62
N ARG A 441 -24.85 26.90 -4.60
CA ARG A 441 -25.08 26.45 -5.98
C ARG A 441 -25.30 24.94 -6.10
N LEU A 442 -24.62 24.15 -5.26
CA LEU A 442 -24.81 22.71 -5.24
C LEU A 442 -26.20 22.34 -4.69
N ILE A 443 -26.64 22.99 -3.60
CA ILE A 443 -27.96 22.79 -3.01
C ILE A 443 -29.07 23.24 -3.98
N GLU A 444 -28.92 24.38 -4.65
CA GLU A 444 -29.87 24.84 -5.66
C GLU A 444 -30.04 23.85 -6.81
N ARG A 445 -28.95 23.19 -7.22
CA ARG A 445 -28.95 22.26 -8.36
C ARG A 445 -29.41 20.86 -8.01
N TYR A 446 -28.99 20.33 -6.86
CA TYR A 446 -29.15 18.92 -6.50
C TYR A 446 -30.07 18.67 -5.29
N GLY A 447 -30.50 19.73 -4.61
CA GLY A 447 -30.93 19.61 -3.21
C GLY A 447 -29.73 19.29 -2.30
N TYR A 448 -29.98 18.86 -1.07
CA TYR A 448 -28.89 18.48 -0.17
C TYR A 448 -28.10 17.28 -0.74
N PRO A 449 -26.76 17.37 -0.92
CA PRO A 449 -25.94 16.27 -1.43
C PRO A 449 -25.74 15.20 -0.35
N GLY A 450 -26.77 14.37 -0.17
CA GLY A 450 -26.84 13.32 0.84
C GLY A 450 -25.98 12.08 0.56
N LYS A 451 -25.92 11.17 1.54
CA LYS A 451 -25.16 9.91 1.44
C LYS A 451 -25.54 9.02 0.27
N SER A 452 -26.77 9.12 -0.23
CA SER A 452 -27.23 8.38 -1.40
C SER A 452 -26.58 8.89 -2.69
N LEU A 453 -26.22 10.18 -2.73
CA LEU A 453 -25.63 10.83 -3.90
C LEU A 453 -24.11 10.87 -3.86
N VAL A 454 -23.51 11.10 -2.69
CA VAL A 454 -22.06 11.33 -2.56
C VAL A 454 -21.35 10.38 -1.58
N GLY A 455 -22.09 9.51 -0.90
CA GLY A 455 -21.54 8.59 0.09
C GLY A 455 -21.18 9.25 1.42
N GLU A 456 -20.60 8.46 2.32
CA GLU A 456 -20.09 8.90 3.62
C GLU A 456 -18.55 8.90 3.58
N PRO A 457 -17.86 9.81 4.30
CA PRO A 457 -18.41 10.91 5.12
C PRO A 457 -18.76 12.18 4.32
N THR A 458 -18.62 12.17 2.98
CA THR A 458 -18.81 13.35 2.11
C THR A 458 -20.21 13.97 2.18
N ASN A 459 -21.22 13.23 2.62
CA ASN A 459 -22.56 13.75 2.86
C ASN A 459 -22.62 14.82 3.96
N LEU A 460 -21.62 14.97 4.82
CA LEU A 460 -21.63 15.96 5.91
C LEU A 460 -21.09 17.33 5.49
N VAL A 461 -20.38 17.42 4.37
CA VAL A 461 -19.63 18.61 3.96
C VAL A 461 -20.49 19.87 3.85
N ALA A 462 -21.66 19.74 3.23
CA ALA A 462 -22.57 20.88 3.09
C ALA A 462 -23.06 21.39 4.44
N LEU A 463 -23.39 20.49 5.37
CA LEU A 463 -23.79 20.84 6.74
C LEU A 463 -22.64 21.54 7.48
N GLU A 464 -21.42 21.04 7.39
CA GLU A 464 -20.25 21.61 8.07
C GLU A 464 -19.96 23.03 7.59
N VAL A 465 -19.94 23.24 6.26
CA VAL A 465 -19.74 24.57 5.68
C VAL A 465 -20.85 25.54 6.13
N ILE A 466 -22.11 25.12 6.16
CA ILE A 466 -23.22 25.94 6.67
C ILE A 466 -23.03 26.25 8.17
N ALA A 467 -22.60 25.27 8.97
CA ALA A 467 -22.36 25.44 10.40
C ALA A 467 -21.23 26.44 10.72
N HIS A 468 -20.27 26.60 9.81
CA HIS A 468 -19.20 27.59 9.89
C HIS A 468 -19.64 29.00 9.44
N ASN A 469 -20.82 29.13 8.83
CA ASN A 469 -21.39 30.40 8.37
C ASN A 469 -22.71 30.69 9.13
N PRO A 470 -22.66 31.04 10.42
CA PRO A 470 -23.84 31.06 11.29
C PRO A 470 -24.94 32.05 10.88
N GLY A 471 -24.59 33.11 10.14
CA GLY A 471 -25.56 34.08 9.61
C GLY A 471 -26.48 33.51 8.53
N GLU A 472 -26.16 32.33 7.99
CA GLU A 472 -26.83 31.72 6.85
C GLU A 472 -27.63 30.48 7.26
N VAL A 473 -27.45 30.00 8.49
CA VAL A 473 -28.05 28.75 8.98
C VAL A 473 -29.57 28.74 8.84
N GLU A 474 -30.25 29.85 9.18
CA GLU A 474 -31.72 29.97 9.11
C GLU A 474 -32.28 29.64 7.72
N GLU A 475 -31.57 30.06 6.65
CA GLU A 475 -31.96 29.82 5.26
C GLU A 475 -31.94 28.34 4.90
N TYR A 476 -31.03 27.55 5.48
CA TYR A 476 -30.79 26.15 5.11
C TYR A 476 -31.37 25.13 6.09
N LEU A 477 -31.86 25.53 7.27
CA LEU A 477 -32.36 24.61 8.28
C LEU A 477 -33.46 23.67 7.76
N ASP A 478 -34.41 24.16 6.97
CA ASP A 478 -35.48 23.34 6.40
C ASP A 478 -34.95 22.27 5.43
N VAL A 479 -33.96 22.63 4.59
CA VAL A 479 -33.30 21.69 3.68
C VAL A 479 -32.54 20.62 4.45
N LEU A 480 -31.81 21.00 5.51
CA LEU A 480 -31.06 20.07 6.36
C LEU A 480 -31.99 19.11 7.11
N LYS A 481 -33.10 19.60 7.67
CA LYS A 481 -34.11 18.75 8.34
C LYS A 481 -34.71 17.74 7.38
N LYS A 482 -35.12 18.17 6.18
CA LYS A 482 -35.64 17.26 5.15
C LYS A 482 -34.63 16.21 4.71
N ALA A 483 -33.34 16.57 4.63
CA ALA A 483 -32.28 15.61 4.35
C ALA A 483 -32.12 14.59 5.50
N ALA A 484 -32.12 15.06 6.74
CA ALA A 484 -32.04 14.20 7.92
C ALA A 484 -33.23 13.25 8.08
N GLU A 485 -34.45 13.73 7.82
CA GLU A 485 -35.68 12.91 7.82
C GLU A 485 -35.63 11.77 6.80
N LYS A 486 -34.96 12.00 5.66
CA LYS A 486 -34.69 10.96 4.64
C LYS A 486 -33.50 10.07 5.01
N GLY A 487 -32.83 10.32 6.14
CA GLY A 487 -31.65 9.58 6.57
C GLY A 487 -30.39 9.89 5.76
N GLU A 488 -30.37 10.99 4.99
CA GLU A 488 -29.22 11.39 4.16
C GLU A 488 -28.06 11.95 4.99
N ILE A 489 -28.37 12.51 6.16
CA ILE A 489 -27.45 12.99 7.19
C ILE A 489 -27.98 12.68 8.59
N PRO A 490 -27.14 12.64 9.63
CA PRO A 490 -27.61 12.41 10.99
C PRO A 490 -28.47 13.58 11.51
N MET A 491 -29.70 13.28 11.94
CA MET A 491 -30.59 14.28 12.56
C MET A 491 -30.01 14.90 13.83
N THR A 492 -29.15 14.16 14.54
CA THR A 492 -28.40 14.68 15.70
C THR A 492 -27.52 15.88 15.34
N GLN A 493 -26.85 15.87 14.17
CA GLN A 493 -26.01 16.99 13.74
C GLN A 493 -26.85 18.22 13.35
N VAL A 494 -28.00 17.99 12.70
CA VAL A 494 -28.94 19.08 12.38
C VAL A 494 -29.53 19.69 13.65
N ALA A 495 -29.89 18.87 14.63
CA ALA A 495 -30.40 19.31 15.93
C ALA A 495 -29.37 20.15 16.71
N ILE A 496 -28.10 19.74 16.70
CA ILE A 496 -27.00 20.51 17.32
C ILE A 496 -26.86 21.88 16.64
N LEU A 497 -26.88 21.92 15.31
CA LEU A 497 -26.76 23.17 14.56
C LEU A 497 -27.95 24.11 14.81
N GLU A 498 -29.17 23.56 14.85
CA GLU A 498 -30.39 24.32 15.13
C GLU A 498 -30.36 24.94 16.53
N ASP A 499 -30.05 24.14 17.55
CA ASP A 499 -29.94 24.63 18.93
C ASP A 499 -28.84 25.71 19.05
N LYS A 500 -27.69 25.53 18.39
CA LYS A 500 -26.61 26.54 18.34
C LYS A 500 -27.10 27.84 17.73
N HIS A 501 -27.83 27.76 16.62
CA HIS A 501 -28.39 28.93 15.96
C HIS A 501 -29.43 29.64 16.84
N LEU A 502 -30.33 28.90 17.49
CA LEU A 502 -31.32 29.45 18.42
C LEU A 502 -30.67 30.15 19.61
N MET A 503 -29.67 29.52 20.23
CA MET A 503 -28.90 30.11 21.32
C MET A 503 -28.23 31.42 20.89
N MET A 504 -27.62 31.46 19.71
CA MET A 504 -27.00 32.68 19.17
C MET A 504 -27.99 33.81 18.87
N GLN A 505 -29.26 33.47 18.63
CA GLN A 505 -30.36 34.42 18.46
C GLN A 505 -31.09 34.72 19.79
N ASP A 506 -30.55 34.28 20.91
CA ASP A 506 -31.12 34.46 22.25
C ASP A 506 -32.51 33.81 22.44
N LYS A 507 -32.78 32.73 21.70
CA LYS A 507 -34.02 31.96 21.75
C LYS A 507 -33.83 30.67 22.54
N GLU A 508 -34.91 30.11 23.06
CA GLU A 508 -34.89 28.79 23.68
C GLU A 508 -34.51 27.74 22.62
N GLN A 509 -33.63 26.81 22.99
CA GLN A 509 -33.25 25.69 22.14
C GLN A 509 -34.30 24.57 22.20
N ILE A 510 -34.18 23.56 21.34
CA ILE A 510 -35.19 22.50 21.18
C ILE A 510 -34.71 21.18 21.77
N TYR A 511 -33.43 20.83 21.60
CA TYR A 511 -32.87 19.52 21.93
C TYR A 511 -31.91 19.53 23.14
N GLY A 512 -31.58 20.71 23.67
CA GLY A 512 -30.75 20.82 24.87
C GLY A 512 -29.29 20.45 24.61
N THR A 513 -28.77 20.76 23.41
CA THR A 513 -27.40 20.41 23.00
C THR A 513 -26.37 21.51 23.29
N GLN A 514 -26.82 22.74 23.55
CA GLN A 514 -25.93 23.85 23.86
C GLN A 514 -25.89 24.12 25.37
N ALA A 515 -24.68 24.34 25.87
CA ALA A 515 -24.40 24.71 27.24
C ALA A 515 -23.59 26.00 27.27
N GLN A 516 -23.72 26.76 28.36
CA GLN A 516 -22.93 27.96 28.60
C GLN A 516 -22.44 27.97 30.05
N ILE A 517 -21.36 28.71 30.28
CA ILE A 517 -20.91 29.09 31.61
C ILE A 517 -21.02 30.60 31.79
N THR A 518 -21.64 31.05 32.87
CA THR A 518 -21.59 32.46 33.31
C THR A 518 -21.13 32.53 34.75
N ALA A 519 -20.64 33.71 35.18
CA ALA A 519 -20.22 33.90 36.56
C ALA A 519 -21.39 33.73 37.56
N GLU A 520 -22.61 34.09 37.14
CA GLU A 520 -23.79 34.03 38.01
C GLU A 520 -24.50 32.67 37.99
N ASN A 521 -24.62 32.03 36.83
CA ASN A 521 -25.36 30.77 36.69
C ASN A 521 -24.46 29.53 36.78
N GLY A 522 -23.13 29.70 36.80
CA GLY A 522 -22.19 28.60 36.64
C GLY A 522 -22.36 27.95 35.27
N PHE A 523 -22.04 26.66 35.14
CA PHE A 523 -22.34 25.89 33.94
C PHE A 523 -23.83 25.49 33.92
N PHE A 524 -24.50 25.70 32.79
CA PHE A 524 -25.89 25.30 32.59
C PHE A 524 -26.17 24.94 31.13
N ILE A 525 -27.19 24.11 30.91
CA ILE A 525 -27.77 23.90 29.58
C ILE A 525 -28.63 25.12 29.23
N TRP A 526 -28.40 25.72 28.06
CA TRP A 526 -29.17 26.87 27.61
C TRP A 526 -30.68 26.59 27.63
N PRO A 527 -31.57 27.53 27.97
CA PRO A 527 -33.00 27.28 28.12
C PRO A 527 -33.62 26.50 26.97
N VAL A 528 -34.44 25.52 27.31
CA VAL A 528 -35.03 24.58 26.37
C VAL A 528 -36.54 24.76 26.34
N THR A 529 -37.11 24.81 25.14
CA THR A 529 -38.55 24.87 24.95
C THR A 529 -39.19 23.57 25.45
N ASN A 530 -40.27 23.61 26.22
CA ASN A 530 -41.00 22.43 26.73
C ASN A 530 -40.08 21.32 27.30
N PRO A 531 -39.41 21.55 28.45
CA PRO A 531 -38.47 20.61 29.06
C PRO A 531 -39.08 19.22 29.34
N GLU A 532 -40.37 19.17 29.67
CA GLU A 532 -41.12 17.94 29.99
C GLU A 532 -41.07 16.88 28.86
N THR A 533 -40.98 17.32 27.59
CA THR A 533 -40.95 16.43 26.41
C THR A 533 -39.57 16.39 25.74
N LEU A 534 -38.54 16.95 26.40
CA LEU A 534 -37.19 17.08 25.84
C LEU A 534 -36.58 15.71 25.48
N ASN A 535 -36.65 14.75 26.40
CA ASN A 535 -36.06 13.43 26.20
C ASN A 535 -36.76 12.64 25.07
N GLU A 536 -38.05 12.88 24.84
CA GLU A 536 -38.79 12.30 23.70
C GLU A 536 -38.26 12.86 22.38
N ARG A 537 -38.10 14.19 22.30
CA ARG A 537 -37.53 14.85 21.10
C ARG A 537 -36.10 14.44 20.85
N ARG A 538 -35.27 14.34 21.90
CA ARG A 538 -33.88 13.88 21.80
C ARG A 538 -33.80 12.46 21.25
N LYS A 539 -34.62 11.56 21.80
CA LYS A 539 -34.70 10.18 21.33
C LYS A 539 -35.17 10.11 19.86
N ALA A 540 -36.19 10.88 19.49
CA ALA A 540 -36.68 10.95 18.12
C ALA A 540 -35.62 11.47 17.12
N ALA A 541 -34.79 12.43 17.54
CA ALA A 541 -33.66 12.94 16.75
C ALA A 541 -32.44 12.00 16.70
N GLY A 542 -32.48 10.86 17.42
CA GLY A 542 -31.42 9.86 17.41
C GLY A 542 -30.34 10.03 18.49
N PHE A 543 -30.54 10.93 19.47
CA PHE A 543 -29.64 10.99 20.63
C PHE A 543 -29.82 9.75 21.50
N LYS A 544 -28.70 9.06 21.80
CA LYS A 544 -28.70 7.85 22.64
C LYS A 544 -28.87 8.16 24.14
N ARG A 545 -28.58 9.40 24.55
CA ARG A 545 -28.56 9.84 25.94
C ARG A 545 -29.71 10.80 26.22
N THR A 546 -30.34 10.63 27.38
CA THR A 546 -31.22 11.62 27.99
C THR A 546 -30.47 12.92 28.29
N ILE A 547 -31.19 14.01 28.58
CA ILE A 547 -30.56 15.27 28.96
C ILE A 547 -29.83 15.15 30.30
N GLU A 548 -30.34 14.35 31.22
CA GLU A 548 -29.74 14.09 32.52
C GLU A 548 -28.39 13.36 32.37
N GLU A 549 -28.35 12.29 31.57
CA GLU A 549 -27.11 11.57 31.27
C GLU A 549 -26.10 12.48 30.55
N TYR A 550 -26.57 13.30 29.61
CA TYR A 550 -25.70 14.24 28.90
C TYR A 550 -25.09 15.30 29.84
N VAL A 551 -25.87 15.84 30.77
CA VAL A 551 -25.37 16.76 31.81
C VAL A 551 -24.37 16.06 32.73
N ALA A 552 -24.67 14.82 33.14
CA ALA A 552 -23.77 14.03 33.99
C ALA A 552 -22.42 13.75 33.31
N ASP A 553 -22.41 13.54 31.99
CA ASP A 553 -21.16 13.36 31.23
C ASP A 553 -20.33 14.66 31.16
N LEU A 554 -21.00 15.82 31.04
CA LEU A 554 -20.31 17.11 30.95
C LEU A 554 -19.81 17.64 32.29
N MET A 555 -20.53 17.35 33.38
CA MET A 555 -20.33 18.00 34.68
C MET A 555 -20.01 17.02 35.83
N GLY A 556 -20.02 15.72 35.57
CA GLY A 556 -19.86 14.66 36.57
C GLY A 556 -21.19 14.07 37.04
N LYS A 557 -21.13 12.85 37.58
CA LYS A 557 -22.29 11.99 37.89
C LYS A 557 -23.33 12.60 38.84
N ASP A 558 -22.92 13.55 39.68
CA ASP A 558 -23.80 14.21 40.65
C ASP A 558 -24.50 15.45 40.08
N ALA A 559 -24.18 15.84 38.84
CA ALA A 559 -24.79 17.00 38.20
C ALA A 559 -26.24 16.70 37.81
N GLN A 560 -27.13 17.64 38.13
CA GLN A 560 -28.55 17.56 37.79
C GLN A 560 -28.89 18.57 36.71
N PHE A 561 -29.64 18.13 35.70
CA PHE A 561 -30.22 19.03 34.73
C PHE A 561 -31.21 19.99 35.42
N LYS A 562 -31.03 21.29 35.20
CA LYS A 562 -31.93 22.35 35.67
C LYS A 562 -32.53 23.05 34.46
N ALA A 563 -33.85 22.98 34.33
CA ALA A 563 -34.58 23.68 33.28
C ALA A 563 -34.69 25.17 33.60
N LEU A 564 -33.73 25.96 33.11
CA LEU A 564 -33.74 27.42 33.22
C LEU A 564 -34.60 28.05 32.13
N LYS A 565 -35.14 29.24 32.42
CA LYS A 565 -35.80 30.14 31.46
C LYS A 565 -34.83 31.22 31.00
N LEU A 566 -35.05 31.79 29.82
CA LEU A 566 -34.22 32.89 29.31
C LEU A 566 -34.16 34.09 30.27
N SER A 567 -35.26 34.38 30.98
CA SER A 567 -35.32 35.45 32.00
C SER A 567 -34.45 35.20 33.23
N GLU A 568 -34.00 33.97 33.45
CA GLU A 568 -33.19 33.54 34.60
C GLU A 568 -31.69 33.52 34.27
N ILE A 569 -31.33 33.69 33.00
CA ILE A 569 -29.92 33.83 32.59
C ILE A 569 -29.51 35.29 32.76
N LYS A 570 -28.50 35.52 33.57
CA LYS A 570 -27.81 36.80 33.58
C LYS A 570 -26.53 36.67 32.78
N ARG A 571 -26.46 37.43 31.69
CA ARG A 571 -25.28 37.47 30.84
C ARG A 571 -24.14 38.23 31.52
N LEU A 572 -22.93 37.81 31.19
CA LEU A 572 -21.72 38.58 31.44
C LEU A 572 -21.69 39.84 30.57
#